data_AF-A0A7W6JRG6-F1
#
_entry.id   AF-A0A7W6JRG6-F1
#
_cell.length_a   1.000
_cell.length_b   1.000
_cell.length_c   1.000
_cell.angle_alpha   90.00
_cell.angle_beta   90.00
_cell.angle_gamma   90.00
#
_symmetry.space_group_name_H-M   'P 1'
#
loop_
_entity.id
_entity.type
_entity.pdbx_description
1 polymer ?
#
loop_
_entity_poly.entity_id
_entity_poly.type
_entity_poly.pdbx_seq_one_letter_code
_entity_poly.pdbx_strand_id
1 'polypeptide(L)'
;MRNMKLLMRGAAVTALLVATPSLAQSRIDRARTALTEATAKVEAAQTAGAETYASESMAKAQEALRVAKDQMARDHRDSTINEARRASGLADQALAEAERNKGDAMAAERDARRDAQVAAANASANAATEASQREAAQAAAMTAQSDAAAATARAEAAAAAAQSAAADAAAARTAAAQPVATTIETTTTQPARSYSSARTTTRKVVKKPVRKTTTTVTRPAASTTTTTTVKTEPR
;
A
#
# COMPACT_ATOMS: atom_id res chain seq x y z
N MET A 1 14.85 -9.50 -30.00
CA MET A 1 16.28 -9.89 -30.06
C MET A 1 17.10 -8.62 -29.95
N ARG A 2 17.76 -8.41 -28.80
CA ARG A 2 18.43 -7.14 -28.45
C ARG A 2 19.88 -7.19 -28.93
N ASN A 3 20.25 -6.23 -29.77
CA ASN A 3 21.59 -6.06 -30.30
C ASN A 3 22.48 -5.38 -29.25
N MET A 4 23.39 -6.13 -28.62
CA MET A 4 24.49 -5.58 -27.82
C MET A 4 25.72 -5.40 -28.73
N LYS A 5 25.98 -4.17 -29.15
CA LYS A 5 27.29 -3.76 -29.70
C LYS A 5 28.10 -3.13 -28.58
N LEU A 6 28.90 -3.95 -27.90
CA LEU A 6 29.90 -3.51 -26.94
C LEU A 6 31.11 -2.99 -27.73
N LEU A 7 31.20 -1.68 -27.93
CA LEU A 7 32.41 -1.04 -28.46
C LEU A 7 33.49 -1.06 -27.36
N MET A 8 34.41 -2.01 -27.48
CA MET A 8 35.63 -2.09 -26.69
C MET A 8 36.67 -1.12 -27.28
N ARG A 9 36.71 0.12 -26.77
CA ARG A 9 37.83 1.04 -27.01
C ARG A 9 38.91 0.76 -25.96
N GLY A 10 39.77 -0.20 -26.26
CA GLY A 10 41.03 -0.40 -25.53
C GLY A 10 42.00 0.72 -25.86
N ALA A 11 42.37 1.50 -24.85
CA ALA A 11 43.44 2.49 -24.92
C ALA A 11 44.78 1.76 -25.03
N ALA A 12 45.44 1.85 -26.19
CA ALA A 12 46.82 1.46 -26.34
C ALA A 12 47.69 2.51 -25.64
N VAL A 13 48.27 2.13 -24.50
CA VAL A 13 49.26 2.90 -23.76
C VAL A 13 50.53 2.98 -24.61
N THR A 14 50.78 4.15 -25.19
CA THR A 14 52.04 4.46 -25.87
C THR A 14 53.16 4.51 -24.83
N ALA A 15 54.14 3.61 -24.96
CA ALA A 15 55.35 3.59 -24.14
C ALA A 15 56.17 4.86 -24.41
N LEU A 16 56.20 5.76 -23.43
CA LEU A 16 57.01 6.97 -23.46
C LEU A 16 58.48 6.58 -23.15
N LEU A 17 59.32 6.55 -24.19
CA LEU A 17 60.78 6.44 -24.04
C LEU A 17 61.30 7.66 -23.25
N VAL A 18 61.69 7.44 -22.01
CA VAL A 18 62.37 8.44 -21.17
C VAL A 18 63.79 8.61 -21.69
N ALA A 19 64.01 9.63 -22.51
CA ALA A 19 65.34 10.14 -22.82
C ALA A 19 65.97 10.68 -21.53
N THR A 20 67.10 10.12 -21.12
CA THR A 20 67.87 10.61 -19.98
C THR A 20 68.41 12.01 -20.30
N PRO A 21 68.20 13.02 -19.43
CA PRO A 21 68.69 14.36 -19.68
C PRO A 21 70.21 14.37 -19.54
N SER A 22 70.92 14.61 -20.65
CA SER A 22 72.33 14.98 -20.58
C SER A 22 72.44 16.34 -19.88
N LEU A 23 73.35 16.44 -18.91
CA LEU A 23 73.51 17.57 -17.98
C LEU A 23 74.01 18.88 -18.63
N ALA A 24 73.92 19.01 -19.96
CA ALA A 24 74.29 20.21 -20.71
C ALA A 24 73.09 20.91 -21.39
N GLN A 25 71.85 20.60 -20.99
CA GLN A 25 70.66 21.26 -21.53
C GLN A 25 70.61 22.74 -21.10
N SER A 26 70.48 23.65 -22.07
CA SER A 26 70.34 25.09 -21.81
C SER A 26 69.18 25.37 -20.86
N ARG A 27 69.28 26.43 -20.03
CA ARG A 27 68.15 26.85 -19.17
C ARG A 27 66.89 27.14 -19.98
N ILE A 28 67.04 27.60 -21.22
CA ILE A 28 65.92 27.86 -22.15
C ILE A 28 65.20 26.55 -22.48
N ASP A 29 65.94 25.51 -22.83
CA ASP A 29 65.37 24.22 -23.19
C ASP A 29 64.64 23.60 -22.00
N ARG A 30 65.22 23.68 -20.80
CA ARG A 30 64.55 23.22 -19.56
C ARG A 30 63.24 23.96 -19.31
N ALA A 31 63.21 25.27 -19.51
CA ALA A 31 62.00 26.06 -19.33
C ALA A 31 60.94 25.70 -20.38
N ARG A 32 61.33 25.47 -21.64
CA ARG A 32 60.43 25.01 -22.71
C ARG A 32 59.86 23.62 -22.41
N THR A 33 60.71 22.68 -21.99
CA THR A 33 60.29 21.34 -21.60
C THR A 33 59.29 21.38 -20.44
N ALA A 34 59.55 22.20 -19.41
CA ALA A 34 58.63 22.36 -18.28
C ALA A 34 57.27 22.95 -18.73
N LEU A 35 57.26 23.92 -19.66
CA LEU A 35 56.04 24.49 -20.20
C LEU A 35 55.23 23.47 -21.02
N THR A 36 55.90 22.66 -21.84
CA THR A 36 55.25 21.59 -22.61
C THR A 36 54.67 20.51 -21.70
N GLU A 37 55.38 20.13 -20.64
CA GLU A 37 54.89 19.18 -19.65
C GLU A 37 53.65 19.72 -18.92
N ALA A 38 53.71 20.97 -18.44
CA ALA A 38 52.59 21.62 -17.78
C ALA A 38 51.37 21.76 -18.70
N THR A 39 51.59 22.11 -19.97
CA THR A 39 50.52 22.19 -20.97
C THR A 39 49.87 20.81 -21.18
N ALA A 40 50.68 19.77 -21.38
CA ALA A 40 50.18 18.41 -21.55
C ALA A 40 49.39 17.91 -20.34
N LYS A 41 49.82 18.23 -19.11
CA LYS A 41 49.10 17.87 -17.88
C LYS A 41 47.76 18.61 -17.75
N VAL A 42 47.73 19.92 -18.04
CA VAL A 42 46.49 20.71 -18.01
C VAL A 42 45.49 20.18 -19.06
N GLU A 43 45.96 19.86 -20.28
CA GLU A 43 45.13 19.27 -21.33
C GLU A 43 44.64 17.85 -20.96
N ALA A 44 45.50 17.03 -20.33
CA ALA A 44 45.12 15.71 -19.84
C ALA A 44 44.04 15.80 -18.74
N ALA A 45 44.20 16.71 -17.78
CA ALA A 45 43.22 16.95 -16.73
C ALA A 45 41.89 17.46 -17.33
N GLN A 46 41.94 18.36 -18.31
CA GLN A 46 40.74 18.82 -19.02
C GLN A 46 40.03 17.67 -19.73
N THR A 47 40.77 16.84 -20.48
CA THR A 47 40.24 15.67 -21.20
C THR A 47 39.66 14.63 -20.24
N ALA A 48 40.23 14.49 -19.04
CA ALA A 48 39.72 13.62 -17.99
C ALA A 48 38.43 14.15 -17.32
N GLY A 49 37.99 15.37 -17.67
CA GLY A 49 36.76 15.98 -17.17
C GLY A 49 36.95 16.83 -15.92
N ALA A 50 38.19 17.21 -15.57
CA ALA A 50 38.44 18.06 -14.41
C ALA A 50 37.79 19.45 -14.53
N GLU A 51 37.51 19.92 -15.74
CA GLU A 51 36.75 21.15 -15.95
C GLU A 51 35.32 21.06 -15.39
N THR A 52 34.68 19.89 -15.47
CA THR A 52 33.32 19.66 -14.96
C THR A 52 33.33 19.40 -13.45
N TYR A 53 34.27 18.59 -12.97
CA TYR A 53 34.24 18.07 -11.61
C TYR A 53 35.17 18.80 -10.64
N ALA A 54 36.11 19.62 -11.11
CA ALA A 54 37.09 20.37 -10.30
C ALA A 54 37.42 21.73 -10.95
N SER A 55 36.38 22.48 -11.31
CA SER A 55 36.48 23.73 -12.09
C SER A 55 37.41 24.78 -11.47
N GLU A 56 37.36 24.95 -10.14
CA GLU A 56 38.20 25.92 -9.44
C GLU A 56 39.70 25.58 -9.52
N SER A 57 40.05 24.32 -9.27
CA SER A 57 41.44 23.85 -9.34
C SER A 57 41.99 23.88 -10.77
N MET A 58 41.16 23.55 -11.76
CA MET A 58 41.49 23.72 -13.18
C MET A 58 41.71 25.19 -13.56
N ALA A 59 40.87 26.11 -13.08
CA ALA A 59 41.04 27.54 -13.34
C ALA A 59 42.39 28.05 -12.80
N LYS A 60 42.77 27.65 -11.58
CA LYS A 60 44.08 27.97 -10.99
C LYS A 60 45.24 27.39 -11.80
N ALA A 61 45.11 26.15 -12.30
CA ALA A 61 46.13 25.53 -13.14
C ALA A 61 46.31 26.27 -14.49
N GLN A 62 45.22 26.67 -15.12
CA GLN A 62 45.24 27.45 -16.37
C GLN A 62 45.81 28.86 -16.16
N GLU A 63 45.49 29.50 -15.04
CA GLU A 63 46.06 30.80 -14.67
C GLU A 63 47.59 30.71 -14.50
N ALA A 64 48.06 29.71 -13.73
CA ALA A 64 49.47 29.45 -13.55
C ALA A 64 50.18 29.20 -14.90
N LEU A 65 49.58 28.40 -15.78
CA LEU A 65 50.12 28.15 -17.11
C LEU A 65 50.20 29.43 -17.95
N ARG A 66 49.21 30.32 -17.87
CA ARG A 66 49.22 31.62 -18.56
C ARG A 66 50.35 32.51 -18.03
N VAL A 67 50.55 32.56 -16.71
CA VAL A 67 51.66 33.30 -16.09
C VAL A 67 53.00 32.72 -16.53
N ALA A 68 53.16 31.40 -16.55
CA ALA A 68 54.38 30.75 -17.04
C ALA A 68 54.69 31.12 -18.51
N LYS A 69 53.66 31.16 -19.38
CA LYS A 69 53.79 31.58 -20.79
C LYS A 69 54.23 33.04 -20.92
N ASP A 70 53.69 33.95 -20.12
CA ASP A 70 54.09 35.37 -20.10
C ASP A 70 55.54 35.54 -19.61
N GLN A 71 55.94 34.81 -18.56
CA GLN A 71 57.32 34.85 -18.06
C GLN A 71 58.33 34.31 -19.08
N MET A 72 57.95 33.30 -19.87
CA MET A 72 58.78 32.79 -20.97
C MET A 72 58.98 33.85 -22.05
N ALA A 73 57.92 34.58 -22.41
CA ALA A 73 57.97 35.63 -23.43
C ALA A 73 58.87 36.81 -23.01
N ARG A 74 59.08 37.00 -21.70
CA ARG A 74 59.97 38.02 -21.10
C ARG A 74 61.36 37.49 -20.75
N ASP A 75 61.73 36.29 -21.22
CA ASP A 75 63.01 35.61 -20.95
C ASP A 75 63.28 35.28 -19.46
N HIS A 76 62.26 35.26 -18.60
CA HIS A 76 62.38 34.89 -17.19
C HIS A 76 62.31 33.37 -16.98
N ARG A 77 63.39 32.67 -17.33
CA ARG A 77 63.48 31.20 -17.38
C ARG A 77 63.22 30.52 -16.03
N ASP A 78 63.84 31.00 -14.95
CA ASP A 78 63.72 30.38 -13.63
C ASP A 78 62.29 30.54 -13.07
N SER A 79 61.69 31.73 -13.23
CA SER A 79 60.28 31.99 -12.89
C SER A 79 59.32 31.14 -13.74
N THR A 80 59.62 30.96 -15.03
CA THR A 80 58.84 30.10 -15.92
C THR A 80 58.84 28.64 -15.45
N ILE A 81 60.00 28.10 -15.06
CA ILE A 81 60.10 26.72 -14.56
C ILE A 81 59.28 26.54 -13.26
N ASN A 82 59.37 27.50 -12.34
CA ASN A 82 58.64 27.44 -11.08
C ASN A 82 57.13 27.51 -11.29
N GLU A 83 56.66 28.43 -12.14
CA GLU A 83 55.22 28.56 -12.42
C GLU A 83 54.68 27.40 -13.26
N ALA A 84 55.46 26.87 -14.21
CA ALA A 84 55.07 25.66 -14.95
C ALA A 84 54.93 24.45 -14.01
N ARG A 85 55.85 24.27 -13.04
CA ARG A 85 55.72 23.22 -12.02
C ARG A 85 54.51 23.43 -11.13
N ARG A 86 54.21 24.67 -10.75
CA ARG A 86 52.98 25.02 -10.00
C ARG A 86 51.73 24.67 -10.80
N ALA A 87 51.69 25.01 -12.10
CA ALA A 87 50.60 24.64 -12.99
C ALA A 87 50.43 23.11 -13.09
N SER A 88 51.53 22.37 -13.26
CA SER A 88 51.52 20.89 -13.25
C SER A 88 50.95 20.32 -11.95
N GLY A 89 51.40 20.81 -10.79
CA GLY A 89 50.90 20.35 -9.49
C GLY A 89 49.41 20.65 -9.28
N LEU A 90 48.96 21.82 -9.72
CA LEU A 90 47.54 22.19 -9.69
C LEU A 90 46.70 21.34 -10.64
N ALA A 91 47.21 20.97 -11.81
CA ALA A 91 46.54 20.08 -12.75
C ALA A 91 46.40 18.66 -12.18
N ASP A 92 47.46 18.13 -11.56
CA ASP A 92 47.44 16.83 -10.89
C ASP A 92 46.44 16.83 -9.71
N GLN A 93 46.40 17.91 -8.93
CA GLN A 93 45.42 18.09 -7.86
C GLN A 93 43.98 18.15 -8.42
N ALA A 94 43.75 18.93 -9.48
CA ALA A 94 42.44 19.04 -10.11
C ALA A 94 41.95 17.69 -10.63
N LEU A 95 42.84 16.87 -11.19
CA LEU A 95 42.50 15.51 -11.62
C LEU A 95 42.07 14.62 -10.43
N ALA A 96 42.81 14.63 -9.34
CA ALA A 96 42.47 13.85 -8.14
C ALA A 96 41.16 14.31 -7.47
N GLU A 97 40.87 15.61 -7.48
CA GLU A 97 39.58 16.17 -7.04
C GLU A 97 38.45 15.78 -7.99
N ALA A 98 38.69 15.84 -9.31
CA ALA A 98 37.71 15.47 -10.31
C ALA A 98 37.29 14.00 -10.21
N GLU A 99 38.24 13.09 -10.01
CA GLU A 99 37.96 11.66 -9.83
C GLU A 99 37.11 11.40 -8.57
N ARG A 100 37.43 12.06 -7.45
CA ARG A 100 36.64 11.99 -6.22
C ARG A 100 35.23 12.52 -6.41
N ASN A 101 35.10 13.74 -6.93
CA ASN A 101 33.80 14.39 -7.14
C ASN A 101 32.93 13.63 -8.15
N LYS A 102 33.54 13.04 -9.19
CA LYS A 102 32.85 12.15 -10.13
C LYS A 102 32.37 10.87 -9.45
N GLY A 103 33.19 10.27 -8.58
CA GLY A 103 32.81 9.12 -7.77
C GLY A 103 31.60 9.41 -6.88
N ASP A 104 31.64 10.54 -6.19
CA ASP A 104 30.56 11.00 -5.31
C ASP A 104 29.28 11.29 -6.09
N ALA A 105 29.38 11.95 -7.26
CA ALA A 105 28.24 12.20 -8.13
C ALA A 105 27.58 10.89 -8.61
N MET A 106 28.39 9.90 -9.02
CA MET A 106 27.88 8.58 -9.42
C MET A 106 27.27 7.81 -8.23
N ALA A 107 27.81 7.97 -7.02
CA ALA A 107 27.23 7.38 -5.82
C ALA A 107 25.87 8.00 -5.49
N ALA A 108 25.78 9.32 -5.48
CA ALA A 108 24.54 10.06 -5.27
C ALA A 108 23.47 9.69 -6.31
N GLU A 109 23.84 9.52 -7.58
CA GLU A 109 22.89 9.09 -8.61
C GLU A 109 22.38 7.65 -8.35
N ARG A 110 23.25 6.73 -7.93
CA ARG A 110 22.83 5.36 -7.58
C ARG A 110 21.86 5.36 -6.40
N ASP A 111 22.13 6.17 -5.39
CA ASP A 111 21.27 6.29 -4.21
C ASP A 111 19.92 6.90 -4.59
N ALA A 112 19.91 7.99 -5.39
CA ALA A 112 18.68 8.57 -5.91
C ALA A 112 17.85 7.58 -6.74
N ARG A 113 18.50 6.73 -7.56
CA ARG A 113 17.82 5.67 -8.32
C ARG A 113 17.25 4.59 -7.40
N ARG A 114 17.96 4.21 -6.33
CA ARG A 114 17.46 3.25 -5.33
C ARG A 114 16.25 3.83 -4.61
N ASP A 115 16.30 5.08 -4.18
CA ASP A 115 15.19 5.74 -3.49
C ASP A 115 13.95 5.84 -4.39
N ALA A 116 14.14 6.17 -5.68
CA ALA A 116 13.06 6.18 -6.66
C ALA A 116 12.44 4.79 -6.86
N GLN A 117 13.24 3.72 -6.86
CA GLN A 117 12.73 2.34 -6.95
C GLN A 117 11.92 1.95 -5.71
N VAL A 118 12.39 2.31 -4.51
CA VAL A 118 11.66 2.06 -3.25
C VAL A 118 10.34 2.83 -3.23
N ALA A 119 10.34 4.11 -3.65
CA ALA A 119 9.13 4.90 -3.76
C ALA A 119 8.12 4.29 -4.75
N ALA A 120 8.58 3.81 -5.90
CA ALA A 120 7.74 3.14 -6.89
C ALA A 120 7.16 1.81 -6.36
N ALA A 121 7.95 1.02 -5.61
CA ALA A 121 7.49 -0.21 -4.99
C ALA A 121 6.44 0.05 -3.89
N ASN A 122 6.61 1.11 -3.10
CA ASN A 122 5.63 1.49 -2.09
C ASN A 122 4.32 1.98 -2.73
N ALA A 123 4.40 2.74 -3.83
CA ALA A 123 3.23 3.20 -4.56
C ALA A 123 2.41 2.02 -5.13
N SER A 124 3.07 0.99 -5.67
CA SER A 124 2.38 -0.20 -6.19
C SER A 124 1.74 -1.04 -5.09
N ALA A 125 2.40 -1.17 -3.93
CA ALA A 125 1.84 -1.84 -2.75
C ALA A 125 0.58 -1.14 -2.22
N ASN A 126 0.61 0.20 -2.18
CA ASN A 126 -0.55 0.99 -1.78
C ASN A 126 -1.71 0.84 -2.77
N ALA A 127 -1.43 0.90 -4.08
CA ALA A 127 -2.45 0.71 -5.11
C ALA A 127 -3.10 -0.69 -5.05
N ALA A 128 -2.32 -1.74 -4.80
CA ALA A 128 -2.84 -3.10 -4.62
C ALA A 128 -3.73 -3.21 -3.37
N THR A 129 -3.34 -2.55 -2.29
CA THR A 129 -4.12 -2.50 -1.05
C THR A 129 -5.46 -1.78 -1.27
N GLU A 130 -5.46 -0.64 -1.95
CA GLU A 130 -6.69 0.08 -2.30
C GLU A 130 -7.60 -0.74 -3.21
N ALA A 131 -7.04 -1.44 -4.20
CA ALA A 131 -7.83 -2.30 -5.09
C ALA A 131 -8.52 -3.42 -4.29
N SER A 132 -7.79 -4.10 -3.40
CA SER A 132 -8.34 -5.14 -2.54
C SER A 132 -9.45 -4.60 -1.62
N GLN A 133 -9.28 -3.40 -1.06
CA GLN A 133 -10.32 -2.76 -0.24
C GLN A 133 -11.58 -2.44 -1.05
N ARG A 134 -11.44 -1.97 -2.30
CA ARG A 134 -12.59 -1.70 -3.18
C ARG A 134 -13.34 -2.97 -3.52
N GLU A 135 -12.63 -4.06 -3.83
CA GLU A 135 -13.23 -5.36 -4.10
C GLU A 135 -14.00 -5.88 -2.89
N ALA A 136 -13.41 -5.79 -1.68
CA ALA A 136 -14.08 -6.18 -0.45
C ALA A 136 -15.33 -5.33 -0.17
N ALA A 137 -15.26 -4.02 -0.41
CA ALA A 137 -16.41 -3.12 -0.26
C ALA A 137 -17.53 -3.45 -1.27
N GLN A 138 -17.18 -3.77 -2.52
CA GLN A 138 -18.15 -4.18 -3.54
C GLN A 138 -18.82 -5.52 -3.19
N ALA A 139 -18.04 -6.50 -2.72
CA ALA A 139 -18.57 -7.78 -2.27
C ALA A 139 -19.54 -7.59 -1.09
N ALA A 140 -19.17 -6.78 -0.09
CA ALA A 140 -20.04 -6.47 1.03
C ALA A 140 -21.33 -5.76 0.60
N ALA A 141 -21.25 -4.84 -0.38
CA ALA A 141 -22.42 -4.17 -0.93
C ALA A 141 -23.37 -5.15 -1.64
N MET A 142 -22.85 -6.09 -2.42
CA MET A 142 -23.66 -7.14 -3.06
C MET A 142 -24.35 -8.05 -2.03
N THR A 143 -23.63 -8.45 -0.97
CA THR A 143 -24.23 -9.23 0.13
C THR A 143 -25.35 -8.46 0.83
N ALA A 144 -25.12 -7.18 1.14
CA ALA A 144 -26.15 -6.34 1.75
C ALA A 144 -27.39 -6.19 0.84
N GLN A 145 -27.20 -6.07 -0.48
CA GLN A 145 -28.31 -6.04 -1.44
C GLN A 145 -29.09 -7.37 -1.47
N SER A 146 -28.40 -8.52 -1.45
CA SER A 146 -29.08 -9.82 -1.40
C SER A 146 -29.86 -10.02 -0.11
N ASP A 147 -29.30 -9.58 1.03
CA ASP A 147 -29.95 -9.68 2.33
C ASP A 147 -31.18 -8.78 2.41
N ALA A 148 -31.09 -7.56 1.88
CA ALA A 148 -32.22 -6.65 1.77
C ALA A 148 -33.34 -7.24 0.90
N ALA A 149 -33.01 -7.80 -0.27
CA ALA A 149 -34.00 -8.45 -1.14
C ALA A 149 -34.66 -9.65 -0.45
N ALA A 150 -33.90 -10.48 0.26
CA ALA A 150 -34.43 -11.60 1.02
C ALA A 150 -35.34 -11.15 2.19
N ALA A 151 -35.00 -10.04 2.86
CA ALA A 151 -35.83 -9.46 3.90
C ALA A 151 -37.16 -8.94 3.33
N THR A 152 -37.13 -8.24 2.20
CA THR A 152 -38.34 -7.76 1.50
C THR A 152 -39.25 -8.92 1.09
N ALA A 153 -38.70 -9.98 0.50
CA ALA A 153 -39.48 -11.16 0.11
C ALA A 153 -40.15 -11.84 1.31
N ARG A 154 -39.47 -11.93 2.47
CA ARG A 154 -40.07 -12.45 3.71
C ARG A 154 -41.18 -11.55 4.24
N ALA A 155 -41.01 -10.23 4.15
CA ALA A 155 -42.03 -9.27 4.57
C ALA A 155 -43.30 -9.37 3.70
N GLU A 156 -43.15 -9.50 2.38
CA GLU A 156 -44.26 -9.70 1.44
C GLU A 156 -44.98 -11.03 1.69
N ALA A 157 -44.24 -12.12 1.91
CA ALA A 157 -44.82 -13.42 2.24
C ALA A 157 -45.60 -13.38 3.57
N ALA A 158 -45.08 -12.68 4.59
CA ALA A 158 -45.76 -12.49 5.85
C ALA A 158 -47.05 -11.65 5.70
N ALA A 159 -47.02 -10.60 4.86
CA ALA A 159 -48.19 -9.79 4.55
C ALA A 159 -49.28 -10.58 3.82
N ALA A 160 -48.91 -11.40 2.83
CA ALA A 160 -49.84 -12.28 2.13
C ALA A 160 -50.48 -13.30 3.07
N ALA A 161 -49.68 -13.94 3.94
CA ALA A 161 -50.19 -14.88 4.93
C ALA A 161 -51.17 -14.23 5.92
N ALA A 162 -50.89 -12.98 6.36
CA ALA A 162 -51.79 -12.22 7.21
C ALA A 162 -53.12 -11.89 6.51
N GLN A 163 -53.10 -11.57 5.22
CA GLN A 163 -54.31 -11.33 4.42
C GLN A 163 -55.16 -12.59 4.26
N SER A 164 -54.53 -13.74 3.95
CA SER A 164 -55.24 -15.03 3.88
C SER A 164 -55.88 -15.40 5.22
N ALA A 165 -55.14 -15.29 6.32
CA ALA A 165 -55.68 -15.55 7.66
C ALA A 165 -56.85 -14.62 8.03
N ALA A 166 -56.81 -13.35 7.61
CA ALA A 166 -57.91 -12.41 7.80
C ALA A 166 -59.16 -12.80 6.99
N ALA A 167 -58.98 -13.30 5.76
CA ALA A 167 -60.07 -13.79 4.91
C ALA A 167 -60.71 -15.06 5.50
N ASP A 168 -59.90 -16.02 5.95
CA ASP A 168 -60.38 -17.24 6.60
C ASP A 168 -61.17 -16.93 7.89
N ALA A 169 -60.65 -15.99 8.71
CA ALA A 169 -61.35 -15.54 9.90
C ALA A 169 -62.67 -14.80 9.57
N ALA A 170 -62.76 -14.10 8.45
CA ALA A 170 -64.02 -13.52 7.97
C ALA A 170 -65.00 -14.61 7.52
N ALA A 171 -64.54 -15.59 6.74
CA ALA A 171 -65.36 -16.72 6.29
C ALA A 171 -65.92 -17.55 7.46
N ALA A 172 -65.08 -17.84 8.47
CA ALA A 172 -65.49 -18.55 9.68
C ALA A 172 -66.58 -17.79 10.46
N ARG A 173 -66.48 -16.45 10.54
CA ARG A 173 -67.52 -15.61 11.18
C ARG A 173 -68.84 -15.63 10.42
N THR A 174 -68.80 -15.59 9.08
CA THR A 174 -70.02 -15.69 8.26
C THR A 174 -70.68 -17.08 8.38
N ALA A 175 -69.89 -18.16 8.44
CA ALA A 175 -70.42 -19.50 8.63
C ALA A 175 -71.08 -19.68 10.00
N ALA A 176 -70.50 -19.11 11.06
CA ALA A 176 -71.06 -19.15 12.41
C ALA A 176 -72.36 -18.34 12.57
N ALA A 177 -72.62 -17.36 11.70
CA ALA A 177 -73.84 -16.56 11.72
C ALA A 177 -75.04 -17.24 11.05
N GLN A 178 -74.87 -18.41 10.42
CA GLN A 178 -76.00 -19.16 9.87
C GLN A 178 -76.83 -19.78 11.01
N PRO A 179 -78.17 -19.57 11.01
CA PRO A 179 -79.03 -20.10 12.06
C PRO A 179 -79.10 -21.62 11.93
N VAL A 180 -78.32 -22.31 12.76
CA VAL A 180 -78.57 -23.72 13.05
C VAL A 180 -79.85 -23.83 13.87
N ALA A 181 -80.84 -24.57 13.35
CA ALA A 181 -82.02 -24.96 14.11
C ALA A 181 -81.58 -25.89 15.25
N THR A 182 -81.24 -25.31 16.39
CA THR A 182 -80.95 -26.03 17.62
C THR A 182 -82.27 -26.42 18.28
N THR A 183 -82.62 -27.71 18.19
CA THR A 183 -83.57 -28.32 19.12
C THR A 183 -82.85 -28.50 20.45
N ILE A 184 -83.21 -27.70 21.45
CA ILE A 184 -82.63 -27.80 22.80
C ILE A 184 -83.40 -28.87 23.56
N GLU A 185 -82.81 -30.07 23.72
CA GLU A 185 -83.22 -30.98 24.80
C GLU A 185 -82.47 -30.58 26.07
N THR A 186 -83.22 -30.00 27.02
CA THR A 186 -82.71 -29.65 28.35
C THR A 186 -82.77 -30.89 29.23
N THR A 187 -81.71 -31.71 29.23
CA THR A 187 -81.56 -32.75 30.25
C THR A 187 -80.69 -32.21 31.38
N THR A 188 -81.34 -31.90 32.51
CA THR A 188 -80.66 -31.55 33.75
C THR A 188 -80.19 -32.84 34.41
N THR A 189 -78.89 -33.13 34.38
CA THR A 189 -78.30 -34.23 35.14
C THR A 189 -77.27 -33.67 36.11
N GLN A 190 -77.48 -33.94 37.40
CA GLN A 190 -76.68 -33.48 38.52
C GLN A 190 -75.52 -34.49 38.75
N PRO A 191 -74.25 -34.16 38.50
CA PRO A 191 -73.16 -35.05 38.88
C PRO A 191 -72.87 -34.91 40.38
N ALA A 192 -72.79 -36.05 41.05
CA ALA A 192 -72.28 -36.18 42.40
C ALA A 192 -70.80 -35.74 42.48
N ARG A 193 -70.42 -35.17 43.63
CA ARG A 193 -69.04 -34.81 44.00
C ARG A 193 -68.11 -36.02 43.83
N SER A 194 -67.09 -35.86 42.99
CA SER A 194 -65.89 -36.70 43.02
C SER A 194 -64.68 -35.82 43.27
N TYR A 195 -64.08 -36.01 44.45
CA TYR A 195 -62.77 -35.48 44.81
C TYR A 195 -61.72 -36.42 44.24
N SER A 196 -60.84 -35.93 43.37
CA SER A 196 -59.59 -36.64 43.06
C SER A 196 -58.41 -35.67 43.07
N SER A 197 -57.53 -35.88 44.03
CA SER A 197 -56.29 -35.15 44.25
C SER A 197 -55.19 -35.71 43.33
N ALA A 198 -54.70 -34.90 42.40
CA ALA A 198 -53.53 -35.25 41.59
C ALA A 198 -52.25 -34.69 42.22
N ARG A 199 -51.35 -35.59 42.58
CA ARG A 199 -50.05 -35.37 43.22
C ARG A 199 -49.01 -34.98 42.17
N THR A 200 -48.37 -33.81 42.29
CA THR A 200 -47.26 -33.42 41.42
C THR A 200 -45.92 -33.76 42.08
N THR A 201 -45.07 -34.51 41.38
CA THR A 201 -43.69 -34.81 41.78
C THR A 201 -42.74 -33.74 41.23
N THR A 202 -41.90 -33.19 42.12
CA THR A 202 -40.86 -32.21 41.75
C THR A 202 -39.62 -32.92 41.20
N ARG A 203 -39.17 -32.54 39.99
CA ARG A 203 -37.84 -32.92 39.48
C ARG A 203 -36.89 -31.72 39.58
N LYS A 204 -35.75 -31.96 40.23
CA LYS A 204 -34.67 -31.00 40.50
C LYS A 204 -33.77 -30.89 39.26
N VAL A 205 -33.55 -29.68 38.74
CA VAL A 205 -32.52 -29.41 37.71
C VAL A 205 -31.64 -28.24 38.15
N VAL A 206 -30.35 -28.40 37.87
CA VAL A 206 -29.18 -27.66 38.39
C VAL A 206 -29.05 -26.26 37.78
N LYS A 207 -28.51 -25.33 38.58
CA LYS A 207 -28.33 -23.90 38.31
C LYS A 207 -27.29 -23.59 37.20
N LYS A 208 -27.63 -22.67 36.31
CA LYS A 208 -26.70 -21.71 35.67
C LYS A 208 -27.37 -20.32 35.63
N PRO A 209 -26.63 -19.21 35.83
CA PRO A 209 -27.22 -17.87 35.89
C PRO A 209 -27.49 -17.33 34.47
N VAL A 210 -28.76 -17.04 34.17
CA VAL A 210 -29.17 -16.24 33.02
C VAL A 210 -30.15 -15.16 33.48
N ARG A 211 -30.02 -14.02 32.81
CA ARG A 211 -30.69 -12.71 32.92
C ARG A 211 -32.16 -12.77 33.36
N LYS A 212 -32.54 -11.73 34.12
CA LYS A 212 -33.91 -11.43 34.56
C LYS A 212 -34.85 -11.30 33.35
N THR A 213 -35.85 -12.17 33.29
CA THR A 213 -37.05 -11.98 32.47
C THR A 213 -38.23 -11.85 33.43
N THR A 214 -38.98 -10.75 33.32
CA THR A 214 -40.21 -10.52 34.08
C THR A 214 -41.31 -11.39 33.47
N THR A 215 -41.76 -12.40 34.20
CA THR A 215 -42.93 -13.22 33.83
C THR A 215 -44.09 -12.89 34.76
N THR A 216 -45.14 -12.29 34.20
CA THR A 216 -46.44 -12.08 34.85
C THR A 216 -47.16 -13.42 34.96
N VAL A 217 -47.45 -13.85 36.19
CA VAL A 217 -48.25 -15.05 36.49
C VAL A 217 -49.69 -14.62 36.70
N THR A 218 -50.58 -15.02 35.80
CA THR A 218 -52.04 -14.88 35.94
C THR A 218 -52.61 -16.06 36.74
N ARG A 219 -53.44 -15.73 37.74
CA ARG A 219 -54.18 -16.64 38.63
C ARG A 219 -55.25 -17.42 37.84
N PRO A 220 -55.43 -18.73 38.04
CA PRO A 220 -56.50 -19.45 37.39
C PRO A 220 -57.85 -19.02 37.97
N ALA A 221 -58.76 -18.59 37.09
CA ALA A 221 -60.17 -18.38 37.40
C ALA A 221 -60.91 -19.72 37.42
N ALA A 222 -61.97 -19.81 38.24
CA ALA A 222 -62.81 -21.00 38.34
C ALA A 222 -63.35 -21.41 36.96
N SER A 223 -63.12 -22.67 36.59
CA SER A 223 -63.63 -23.25 35.34
C SER A 223 -65.05 -23.77 35.54
N THR A 224 -66.02 -23.13 34.90
CA THR A 224 -67.34 -23.72 34.64
C THR A 224 -67.20 -24.57 33.38
N THR A 225 -67.36 -25.90 33.51
CA THR A 225 -67.42 -26.78 32.34
C THR A 225 -68.86 -26.88 31.86
N THR A 226 -69.19 -26.14 30.81
CA THR A 226 -70.41 -26.34 30.04
C THR A 226 -70.12 -27.36 28.95
N THR A 227 -70.64 -28.58 29.11
CA THR A 227 -70.58 -29.58 28.04
C THR A 227 -71.83 -29.43 27.18
N THR A 228 -71.66 -28.85 25.99
CA THR A 228 -72.71 -28.82 24.97
C THR A 228 -72.49 -29.99 24.02
N THR A 229 -73.31 -31.03 24.14
CA THR A 229 -73.30 -32.12 23.15
C THR A 229 -74.19 -31.71 21.99
N VAL A 230 -73.58 -31.27 20.90
CA VAL A 230 -74.29 -30.99 19.65
C VAL A 230 -74.36 -32.30 18.87
N LYS A 231 -75.58 -32.82 18.66
CA LYS A 231 -75.81 -33.94 17.76
C LYS A 231 -76.29 -33.39 16.42
N THR A 232 -75.43 -33.43 15.42
CA THR A 232 -75.75 -33.00 14.05
C THR A 232 -76.14 -34.23 13.24
N GLU A 233 -77.38 -34.30 12.78
CA GLU A 233 -77.80 -35.31 11.81
C GLU A 233 -77.61 -34.75 10.38
N PRO A 234 -76.97 -35.49 9.47
CA PRO A 234 -76.90 -35.08 8.06
C PRO A 234 -78.27 -35.28 7.40
N ARG A 235 -78.65 -34.33 6.55
CA ARG A 235 -79.74 -34.51 5.57
C ARG A 235 -79.26 -35.27 4.36
#